data_AF-A0A2J8IQ57-F1
#
_entry.id   AF-A0A2J8IQ57-F1
#
_cell.length_a   1.000
_cell.length_b   1.000
_cell.length_c   1.000
_cell.angle_alpha   90.00
_cell.angle_beta   90.00
_cell.angle_gamma   90.00
#
_symmetry.space_group_name_H-M   'P 1'
#
loop_
_entity.id
_entity.type
_entity.pdbx_description
1 polymer ?
#
loop_
_entity_poly.entity_id
_entity_poly.type
_entity_poly.pdbx_seq_one_letter_code
_entity_poly.pdbx_strand_id
1 'polypeptide(L)'
;NRGARYRLGPELEICGYGCWDHYYESDTLLHSFEVLAALLESPVTQDIICDVGMPVMHRNVRYNCRVIFLNRKILLIRPKMALANEGNYRELRWFTPWSRSRHTEEYFLPRMIQDLTKQETVPFGDAVLVTWDTCIGSEICEELWTPHSPHIDMGLDGVEIITNASGSHHVLRKANTRVDLVTMVTSKNGGIYLLANQKGCDGDRLYYDGCAMIAMNGSVFAQGSQFSLDDVQTRKNGLLLPQMEINPKCTNTTKSNF
;
A
#
# COMPACT_ATOMS: atom_id res chain seq x y z
N ASN A 1 -22.16 -2.02 -4.02
CA ASN A 1 -21.29 -2.80 -3.12
C ASN A 1 -20.87 -4.09 -3.83
N ARG A 2 -19.57 -4.32 -4.08
CA ARG A 2 -19.08 -5.51 -4.83
C ARG A 2 -18.58 -6.64 -3.92
N GLY A 3 -18.70 -6.53 -2.59
CA GLY A 3 -18.36 -7.60 -1.64
C GLY A 3 -16.85 -7.83 -1.45
N ALA A 4 -16.02 -6.80 -1.62
CA ALA A 4 -14.61 -6.87 -1.23
C ALA A 4 -14.48 -6.66 0.29
N ARG A 5 -13.50 -7.33 0.92
CA ARG A 5 -13.17 -7.19 2.35
C ARG A 5 -11.87 -6.44 2.62
N TYR A 6 -11.11 -6.15 1.57
CA TYR A 6 -9.92 -5.30 1.58
C TYR A 6 -9.98 -4.38 0.35
N ARG A 7 -9.63 -3.10 0.53
CA ARG A 7 -9.47 -2.12 -0.54
C ARG A 7 -8.10 -1.47 -0.44
N LEU A 8 -7.32 -1.62 -1.51
CA LEU A 8 -6.05 -0.92 -1.74
C LEU A 8 -6.29 0.33 -2.58
N GLY A 9 -5.73 1.46 -2.16
CA GLY A 9 -5.63 2.68 -2.97
C GLY A 9 -4.20 3.04 -3.39
N PRO A 10 -4.01 4.03 -4.28
CA PRO A 10 -2.69 4.48 -4.73
C PRO A 10 -1.83 5.09 -3.64
N GLU A 11 -0.55 5.29 -3.96
CA GLU A 11 0.42 5.98 -3.11
C GLU A 11 0.01 7.44 -2.86
N LEU A 12 0.06 7.90 -1.61
CA LEU A 12 -0.29 9.27 -1.20
C LEU A 12 -1.66 9.76 -1.69
N GLU A 13 -2.62 8.86 -1.93
CA GLU A 13 -3.90 9.18 -2.58
C GLU A 13 -4.77 10.22 -1.84
N ILE A 14 -4.58 10.43 -0.54
CA ILE A 14 -5.36 11.41 0.23
C ILE A 14 -5.06 12.84 -0.23
N CYS A 15 -3.77 13.14 -0.44
CA CYS A 15 -3.31 14.47 -0.87
C CYS A 15 -2.99 14.53 -2.38
N GLY A 16 -2.87 13.36 -3.03
CA GLY A 16 -2.23 13.21 -4.34
C GLY A 16 -0.72 13.03 -4.21
N TYR A 17 -0.11 12.29 -5.14
CA TYR A 17 1.34 12.06 -5.14
C TYR A 17 2.15 13.33 -5.50
N GLY A 18 1.65 14.12 -6.45
CA GLY A 18 2.32 15.30 -6.98
C GLY A 18 2.17 16.59 -6.16
N CYS A 19 2.21 16.55 -4.82
CA CYS A 19 2.16 17.80 -4.02
C CYS A 19 3.46 18.60 -4.05
N TRP A 20 4.58 17.98 -4.44
CA TRP A 20 5.90 18.61 -4.47
C TRP A 20 6.27 19.29 -3.13
N ASP A 21 6.72 20.55 -3.18
CA ASP A 21 7.16 21.29 -1.99
C ASP A 21 6.03 21.62 -1.02
N HIS A 22 4.76 21.44 -1.39
CA HIS A 22 3.66 21.48 -0.42
C HIS A 22 3.79 20.40 0.66
N TYR A 23 4.57 19.32 0.45
CA TYR A 23 4.90 18.39 1.54
C TYR A 23 5.67 19.04 2.68
N TYR A 24 6.34 20.18 2.48
CA TYR A 24 6.96 20.95 3.57
C TYR A 24 5.94 21.71 4.41
N GLU A 25 4.77 22.03 3.85
CA GLU A 25 3.71 22.77 4.52
C GLU A 25 2.99 21.84 5.50
N SER A 26 2.83 22.29 6.75
CA SER A 26 2.12 21.54 7.78
C SER A 26 0.67 21.26 7.40
N ASP A 27 0.08 22.13 6.59
CA ASP A 27 -1.32 22.07 6.17
C ASP A 27 -1.59 20.81 5.34
N THR A 28 -0.61 20.35 4.55
CA THR A 28 -0.70 19.07 3.83
C THR A 28 -0.88 17.90 4.79
N LEU A 29 -0.20 17.91 5.94
CA LEU A 29 -0.36 16.87 6.97
C LEU A 29 -1.71 17.02 7.70
N LEU A 30 -2.07 18.25 8.07
CA LEU A 30 -3.32 18.55 8.77
C LEU A 30 -4.55 18.11 7.95
N HIS A 31 -4.66 18.58 6.71
CA HIS A 31 -5.79 18.27 5.85
C HIS A 31 -5.82 16.78 5.46
N SER A 32 -4.66 16.13 5.36
CA SER A 32 -4.63 14.67 5.18
C SER A 32 -5.25 13.94 6.38
N PHE A 33 -5.02 14.40 7.61
CA PHE A 33 -5.67 13.86 8.80
C PHE A 33 -7.16 14.18 8.87
N GLU A 34 -7.60 15.35 8.42
CA GLU A 34 -9.02 15.70 8.30
C GLU A 34 -9.75 14.76 7.33
N VAL A 35 -9.14 14.47 6.17
CA VAL A 35 -9.68 13.49 5.22
C VAL A 35 -9.68 12.08 5.82
N LEU A 36 -8.61 11.67 6.51
CA LEU A 36 -8.58 10.38 7.21
C LEU A 36 -9.70 10.27 8.25
N ALA A 37 -9.96 11.34 9.02
CA ALA A 37 -11.05 11.38 9.98
C ALA A 37 -12.41 11.18 9.28
N ALA A 38 -12.64 11.86 8.16
CA ALA A 38 -13.86 11.69 7.37
C ALA A 38 -14.02 10.24 6.84
N LEU A 39 -12.93 9.60 6.40
CA LEU A 39 -12.94 8.20 5.97
C LEU A 39 -13.26 7.22 7.11
N LEU A 40 -12.70 7.46 8.29
CA LEU A 40 -12.94 6.67 9.50
C LEU A 40 -14.39 6.80 10.00
N GLU A 41 -15.02 7.97 9.82
CA GLU A 41 -16.43 8.20 10.17
C GLU A 41 -17.41 7.67 9.14
N SER A 42 -16.98 7.55 7.89
CA SER A 42 -17.87 7.21 6.79
C SER A 42 -18.44 5.79 6.94
N PRO A 43 -19.76 5.61 6.93
CA PRO A 43 -20.38 4.29 7.02
C PRO A 43 -19.99 3.34 5.87
N VAL A 44 -19.48 3.87 4.76
CA VAL A 44 -19.08 3.07 3.59
C VAL A 44 -17.80 2.26 3.82
N THR A 45 -17.01 2.61 4.84
CA THR A 45 -15.77 1.90 5.23
C THR A 45 -16.03 0.83 6.29
N GLN A 46 -17.28 0.60 6.66
CA GLN A 46 -17.66 -0.45 7.59
C GLN A 46 -17.44 -1.85 6.97
N ASP A 47 -16.85 -2.74 7.77
CA ASP A 47 -16.60 -4.16 7.46
C ASP A 47 -15.76 -4.44 6.20
N ILE A 48 -14.89 -3.48 5.87
CA ILE A 48 -13.85 -3.56 4.84
C ILE A 48 -12.56 -2.94 5.37
N ILE A 49 -11.43 -3.64 5.22
CA ILE A 49 -10.11 -3.08 5.52
C ILE A 49 -9.77 -2.07 4.42
N CYS A 50 -9.43 -0.86 4.81
CA CYS A 50 -9.03 0.21 3.90
C CYS A 50 -7.56 0.54 4.10
N ASP A 51 -6.81 0.50 3.00
CA ASP A 51 -5.39 0.85 2.94
C ASP A 51 -5.25 2.09 2.06
N VAL A 52 -4.96 3.23 2.71
CA VAL A 52 -4.88 4.56 2.10
C VAL A 52 -3.50 5.19 2.27
N GLY A 53 -3.13 6.10 1.38
CA GLY A 53 -1.82 6.77 1.39
C GLY A 53 -1.88 8.22 1.85
N MET A 54 -1.01 8.62 2.77
CA MET A 54 -0.83 10.03 3.17
C MET A 54 0.57 10.28 3.76
N PRO A 55 1.05 11.54 3.78
CA PRO A 55 2.26 11.90 4.52
C PRO A 55 1.99 11.86 6.02
N VAL A 56 2.91 11.28 6.80
CA VAL A 56 2.82 11.26 8.26
C VAL A 56 4.15 11.72 8.84
N MET A 57 4.10 12.60 9.83
CA MET A 57 5.28 12.99 10.61
C MET A 57 5.31 12.23 11.92
N HIS A 58 6.34 11.41 12.12
CA HIS A 58 6.60 10.66 13.35
C HIS A 58 7.92 11.14 13.95
N ARG A 59 7.89 11.60 15.21
CA ARG A 59 9.08 12.10 15.94
C ARG A 59 9.90 13.13 15.13
N ASN A 60 9.21 14.13 14.56
CA ASN A 60 9.79 15.18 13.70
C ASN A 60 10.40 14.70 12.36
N VAL A 61 10.15 13.45 11.96
CA VAL A 61 10.59 12.92 10.68
C VAL A 61 9.36 12.65 9.81
N ARG A 62 9.38 13.11 8.55
CA ARG A 62 8.27 12.94 7.62
C ARG A 62 8.46 11.68 6.79
N TYR A 63 7.41 10.88 6.69
CA TYR A 63 7.37 9.63 5.96
C TYR A 63 6.21 9.63 4.97
N ASN A 64 6.42 8.96 3.83
CA ASN A 64 5.35 8.55 2.93
C ASN A 64 4.77 7.25 3.49
N CYS A 65 3.48 7.23 3.85
CA CYS A 65 2.91 6.14 4.62
C CYS A 65 1.67 5.53 3.97
N ARG A 66 1.47 4.24 4.26
CA ARG A 66 0.16 3.59 4.25
C ARG A 66 -0.47 3.73 5.62
N VAL A 67 -1.75 4.06 5.67
CA VAL A 67 -2.58 4.03 6.89
C VAL A 67 -3.66 2.98 6.66
N ILE A 68 -3.60 1.90 7.42
CA ILE A 68 -4.52 0.78 7.26
C ILE A 68 -5.51 0.81 8.41
N PHE A 69 -6.81 0.80 8.10
CA PHE A 69 -7.87 0.90 9.09
C PHE A 69 -9.06 -0.02 8.78
N LEU A 70 -9.81 -0.36 9.83
CA LEU A 70 -11.03 -1.15 9.78
C LEU A 70 -11.95 -0.70 10.90
N ASN A 71 -13.24 -0.52 10.61
CA ASN A 71 -14.27 -0.26 11.63
C ASN A 71 -13.87 0.85 12.61
N ARG A 72 -13.49 2.01 12.07
CA ARG A 72 -13.07 3.23 12.81
C ARG A 72 -11.85 3.03 13.72
N LYS A 73 -11.04 2.00 13.48
CA LYS A 73 -9.77 1.76 14.17
C LYS A 73 -8.63 1.70 13.16
N ILE A 74 -7.55 2.42 13.43
CA ILE A 74 -6.31 2.32 12.68
C ILE A 74 -5.55 1.09 13.20
N LEU A 75 -5.17 0.21 12.29
CA LEU A 75 -4.50 -1.06 12.57
C LEU A 75 -2.97 -0.90 12.52
N LEU A 76 -2.47 -0.20 11.50
CA LEU A 76 -1.05 -0.02 11.23
C LEU A 76 -0.82 1.24 10.40
N ILE A 77 0.26 1.98 10.69
CA ILE A 77 0.84 2.97 9.80
C ILE A 77 2.18 2.43 9.28
N ARG A 78 2.26 2.09 7.98
CA ARG A 78 3.46 1.53 7.34
C ARG A 78 4.19 2.62 6.54
N PRO A 79 5.33 3.16 7.03
CA PRO A 79 6.15 4.10 6.28
C PRO A 79 6.95 3.42 5.17
N LYS A 80 7.16 4.11 4.05
CA LYS A 80 8.01 3.67 2.92
C LYS A 80 9.48 3.55 3.36
N MET A 81 10.13 2.49 2.94
CA MET A 81 11.50 2.11 3.33
C MET A 81 12.51 2.38 2.21
N ALA A 82 12.07 2.42 0.95
CA ALA A 82 12.89 2.80 -0.19
C ALA A 82 12.23 3.94 -0.97
N LEU A 83 12.93 5.07 -1.09
CA LEU A 83 12.40 6.28 -1.70
C LEU A 83 12.94 6.47 -3.12
N ALA A 84 12.05 6.85 -4.03
CA ALA A 84 12.41 7.13 -5.42
C ALA A 84 13.11 8.49 -5.54
N ASN A 85 14.32 8.50 -6.10
CA ASN A 85 15.13 9.72 -6.23
C ASN A 85 15.86 9.81 -7.59
N GLU A 86 15.25 9.25 -8.63
CA GLU A 86 15.75 9.27 -10.00
C GLU A 86 14.78 9.95 -10.97
N GLY A 87 15.33 10.63 -11.98
CA GLY A 87 14.57 11.27 -13.04
C GLY A 87 13.57 12.33 -12.52
N ASN A 88 12.27 12.07 -12.71
CA ASN A 88 11.21 12.96 -12.24
C ASN A 88 10.95 12.83 -10.73
N TYR A 89 11.37 11.73 -10.11
CA TYR A 89 11.16 11.47 -8.69
C TYR A 89 12.28 12.06 -7.84
N ARG A 90 11.92 12.59 -6.68
CA ARG A 90 12.85 13.23 -5.73
C ARG A 90 12.33 13.16 -4.29
N GLU A 91 11.78 12.01 -3.91
CA GLU A 91 11.07 11.83 -2.63
C GLU A 91 11.95 12.16 -1.41
N LEU A 92 13.27 11.94 -1.51
CA LEU A 92 14.24 12.29 -0.46
C LEU A 92 14.30 13.79 -0.16
N ARG A 93 13.73 14.64 -1.03
CA ARG A 93 13.54 16.06 -0.73
C ARG A 93 12.58 16.25 0.45
N TRP A 94 11.51 15.46 0.55
CA TRP A 94 10.43 15.71 1.50
C TRP A 94 10.29 14.64 2.59
N PHE A 95 10.71 13.41 2.27
CA PHE A 95 10.52 12.23 3.09
C PHE A 95 11.84 11.58 3.47
N THR A 96 11.83 10.84 4.58
CA THR A 96 12.94 9.99 5.03
C THR A 96 12.52 8.52 4.91
N PRO A 97 13.39 7.61 4.41
CA PRO A 97 13.07 6.20 4.42
C PRO A 97 13.00 5.67 5.85
N TRP A 98 12.05 4.78 6.13
CA TRP A 98 12.06 4.04 7.38
C TRP A 98 13.23 3.05 7.41
N SER A 99 14.14 3.24 8.39
CA SER A 99 15.41 2.51 8.46
C SER A 99 15.43 1.37 9.49
N ARG A 100 14.36 1.20 10.27
CA ARG A 100 14.26 0.14 11.29
C ARG A 100 13.45 -1.04 10.75
N SER A 101 14.03 -1.80 9.84
CA SER A 101 13.39 -2.99 9.26
C SER A 101 12.91 -3.96 10.34
N ARG A 102 11.74 -4.57 10.14
CA ARG A 102 11.11 -5.53 11.06
C ARG A 102 10.90 -5.01 12.49
N HIS A 103 10.74 -3.70 12.64
CA HIS A 103 10.45 -3.05 13.91
C HIS A 103 9.29 -2.06 13.75
N THR A 104 8.54 -1.91 14.82
CA THR A 104 7.52 -0.87 14.98
C THR A 104 7.83 0.00 16.19
N GLU A 105 7.28 1.22 16.16
CA GLU A 105 7.21 2.14 17.28
C GLU A 105 5.76 2.54 17.51
N GLU A 106 5.45 3.01 18.71
CA GLU A 106 4.15 3.61 18.99
C GLU A 106 4.08 5.02 18.38
N TYR A 107 3.10 5.22 17.50
CA TYR A 107 2.75 6.52 16.95
C TYR A 107 1.59 7.13 17.74
N PHE A 108 1.82 8.29 18.33
CA PHE A 108 0.79 9.05 19.04
C PHE A 108 -0.15 9.72 18.03
N LEU A 109 -1.41 9.33 18.06
CA LEU A 109 -2.41 9.86 17.13
C LEU A 109 -2.74 11.32 17.45
N PRO A 110 -3.00 12.18 16.43
CA PRO A 110 -3.54 13.52 16.66
C PRO A 110 -4.86 13.46 17.42
N ARG A 111 -5.14 14.48 18.24
CA ARG A 111 -6.32 14.47 19.13
C ARG A 111 -7.64 14.25 18.38
N MET A 112 -7.77 14.84 17.19
CA MET A 112 -8.93 14.64 16.30
C MET A 112 -9.17 13.16 15.94
N ILE A 113 -8.10 12.38 15.79
CA ILE A 113 -8.19 10.95 15.50
C ILE A 113 -8.42 10.17 16.80
N GLN A 114 -7.79 10.55 17.91
CA GLN A 114 -8.02 9.89 19.21
C GLN A 114 -9.49 9.99 19.66
N ASP A 115 -10.08 11.19 19.55
CA ASP A 115 -11.48 11.41 19.92
C ASP A 115 -12.42 10.56 19.05
N LEU A 116 -12.00 10.24 17.84
CA LEU A 116 -12.75 9.46 16.88
C LEU A 116 -12.62 7.95 17.09
N THR A 117 -11.38 7.47 17.12
CA THR A 117 -11.03 6.04 17.12
C THR A 117 -10.94 5.48 18.53
N LYS A 118 -10.84 6.34 19.57
CA LYS A 118 -10.56 5.94 20.95
C LYS A 118 -9.26 5.12 21.05
N GLN A 119 -8.24 5.51 20.29
CA GLN A 119 -6.89 4.97 20.35
C GLN A 119 -5.95 6.12 20.69
N GLU A 120 -5.07 5.91 21.67
CA GLU A 120 -4.02 6.88 21.99
C GLU A 120 -2.85 6.74 21.01
N THR A 121 -2.42 5.50 20.79
CA THR A 121 -1.33 5.14 19.89
C THR A 121 -1.72 4.04 18.92
N VAL A 122 -0.92 3.90 17.86
CA VAL A 122 -0.98 2.79 16.90
C VAL A 122 0.43 2.33 16.49
N PRO A 123 0.60 1.09 16.03
CA PRO A 123 1.87 0.64 15.47
C PRO A 123 2.28 1.47 14.25
N PHE A 124 3.52 1.92 14.24
CA PHE A 124 4.15 2.63 13.13
C PHE A 124 5.47 1.96 12.77
N GLY A 125 5.61 1.47 11.55
CA GLY A 125 6.85 0.82 11.11
C GLY A 125 6.60 -0.37 10.20
N ASP A 126 7.55 -1.29 10.19
CA ASP A 126 7.59 -2.43 9.28
C ASP A 126 6.94 -3.66 9.93
N ALA A 127 5.67 -3.88 9.59
CA ALA A 127 4.83 -4.96 10.12
C ALA A 127 3.83 -5.45 9.06
N VAL A 128 3.21 -6.60 9.35
CA VAL A 128 2.17 -7.23 8.54
C VAL A 128 0.87 -7.36 9.35
N LEU A 129 -0.26 -7.51 8.66
CA LEU A 129 -1.55 -7.73 9.28
C LEU A 129 -1.89 -9.22 9.29
N VAL A 130 -2.20 -9.76 10.46
CA VAL A 130 -2.73 -11.12 10.61
C VAL A 130 -4.23 -11.03 10.89
N THR A 131 -5.02 -11.65 10.03
CA THR A 131 -6.47 -11.83 10.24
C THR A 131 -6.75 -13.26 10.71
N TRP A 132 -8.02 -13.60 10.93
CA TRP A 132 -8.42 -14.96 11.28
C TRP A 132 -8.12 -15.99 10.18
N ASP A 133 -8.00 -15.53 8.93
CA ASP A 133 -7.98 -16.37 7.74
C ASP A 133 -6.78 -16.12 6.81
N THR A 134 -6.01 -15.04 6.97
CA THR A 134 -4.88 -14.73 6.09
C THR A 134 -3.85 -13.80 6.74
N CYS A 135 -2.74 -13.56 6.04
CA CYS A 135 -1.72 -12.59 6.39
C CYS A 135 -1.44 -11.64 5.23
N ILE A 136 -1.45 -10.33 5.49
CA ILE A 136 -1.38 -9.26 4.48
C ILE A 136 -0.18 -8.35 4.77
N GLY A 137 0.70 -8.19 3.79
CA GLY A 137 1.86 -7.29 3.84
C GLY A 137 1.75 -6.14 2.85
N SER A 138 2.46 -5.06 3.13
CA SER A 138 2.49 -3.87 2.25
C SER A 138 3.88 -3.59 1.72
N GLU A 139 3.94 -3.39 0.41
CA GLU A 139 5.07 -2.87 -0.34
C GLU A 139 4.64 -1.53 -0.95
N ILE A 140 5.54 -0.55 -1.12
CA ILE A 140 5.14 0.77 -1.64
C ILE A 140 5.96 1.12 -2.87
N CYS A 141 5.28 1.17 -4.03
CA CYS A 141 5.80 1.56 -5.33
C CYS A 141 7.17 0.93 -5.65
N GLU A 142 8.23 1.75 -5.60
CA GLU A 142 9.63 1.42 -5.92
C GLU A 142 10.17 0.23 -5.13
N GLU A 143 9.66 0.00 -3.91
CA GLU A 143 10.08 -1.13 -3.06
C GLU A 143 10.03 -2.48 -3.82
N LEU A 144 9.13 -2.63 -4.81
CA LEU A 144 8.99 -3.81 -5.68
C LEU A 144 10.29 -4.21 -6.40
N TRP A 145 11.04 -3.24 -6.91
CA TRP A 145 12.25 -3.53 -7.69
C TRP A 145 13.53 -3.05 -7.00
N THR A 146 13.50 -2.95 -5.67
CA THR A 146 14.71 -2.78 -4.86
C THR A 146 15.50 -4.09 -4.74
N PRO A 147 16.81 -4.06 -4.48
CA PRO A 147 17.63 -5.27 -4.44
C PRO A 147 17.18 -6.32 -3.40
N HIS A 148 16.60 -5.87 -2.28
CA HIS A 148 16.09 -6.71 -1.20
C HIS A 148 14.66 -6.30 -0.88
N SER A 149 13.77 -6.45 -1.86
CA SER A 149 12.37 -6.05 -1.75
C SER A 149 11.63 -6.72 -0.59
N PRO A 150 10.69 -6.03 0.07
CA PRO A 150 9.89 -6.58 1.17
C PRO A 150 9.20 -7.91 0.85
N HIS A 151 8.72 -8.10 -0.38
CA HIS A 151 8.02 -9.33 -0.76
C HIS A 151 8.83 -10.62 -0.58
N ILE A 152 10.17 -10.57 -0.59
CA ILE A 152 11.04 -11.75 -0.41
C ILE A 152 10.84 -12.28 1.01
N ASP A 153 11.04 -11.37 1.96
CA ASP A 153 10.98 -11.61 3.39
C ASP A 153 9.56 -11.88 3.87
N MET A 154 8.58 -11.16 3.32
CA MET A 154 7.15 -11.40 3.56
C MET A 154 6.73 -12.78 3.07
N GLY A 155 7.17 -13.20 1.88
CA GLY A 155 6.88 -14.54 1.36
C GLY A 155 7.48 -15.66 2.22
N LEU A 156 8.69 -15.46 2.73
CA LEU A 156 9.34 -16.38 3.67
C LEU A 156 8.59 -16.49 5.01
N ASP A 157 8.02 -15.39 5.49
CA ASP A 157 7.21 -15.34 6.72
C ASP A 157 5.76 -15.86 6.52
N GLY A 158 5.40 -16.29 5.31
CA GLY A 158 4.08 -16.84 5.00
C GLY A 158 2.99 -15.79 4.78
N VAL A 159 3.36 -14.56 4.40
CA VAL A 159 2.40 -13.55 3.92
C VAL A 159 1.77 -14.03 2.61
N GLU A 160 0.45 -14.12 2.58
CA GLU A 160 -0.31 -14.68 1.45
C GLU A 160 -0.75 -13.59 0.46
N ILE A 161 -0.94 -12.36 0.95
CA ILE A 161 -1.39 -11.21 0.14
C ILE A 161 -0.40 -10.06 0.33
N ILE A 162 0.18 -9.59 -0.77
CA ILE A 162 1.04 -8.40 -0.79
C ILE A 162 0.33 -7.28 -1.53
N THR A 163 0.26 -6.10 -0.91
CA THR A 163 -0.35 -4.90 -1.49
C THR A 163 0.72 -3.91 -1.89
N ASN A 164 0.65 -3.39 -3.12
CA ASN A 164 1.54 -2.36 -3.64
C ASN A 164 0.77 -1.13 -4.09
N ALA A 165 0.91 -0.05 -3.32
CA ALA A 165 0.40 1.25 -3.68
C ALA A 165 1.47 2.04 -4.44
N SER A 166 1.13 2.49 -5.64
CA SER A 166 2.05 3.17 -6.57
C SER A 166 1.59 4.58 -6.95
N GLY A 167 2.55 5.47 -7.18
CA GLY A 167 2.42 6.76 -7.88
C GLY A 167 3.30 6.81 -9.14
N SER A 168 3.15 5.81 -10.02
CA SER A 168 4.06 5.61 -11.16
C SER A 168 3.54 6.26 -12.44
N HIS A 169 4.28 7.26 -12.95
CA HIS A 169 3.93 7.97 -14.17
C HIS A 169 4.17 7.15 -15.45
N HIS A 170 3.47 7.52 -16.51
CA HIS A 170 3.59 7.01 -17.87
C HIS A 170 5.01 7.21 -18.39
N VAL A 171 5.59 6.15 -18.93
CA VAL A 171 6.77 6.21 -19.79
C VAL A 171 6.49 5.33 -20.99
N LEU A 172 6.71 5.87 -22.19
CA LEU A 172 6.42 5.16 -23.43
C LEU A 172 7.13 3.81 -23.43
N ARG A 173 6.38 2.71 -23.61
CA ARG A 173 6.86 1.32 -23.62
C ARG A 173 7.39 0.78 -22.28
N LYS A 174 7.09 1.39 -21.13
CA LYS A 174 7.45 0.87 -19.79
C LYS A 174 6.39 -0.06 -19.16
N ALA A 175 5.14 -0.01 -19.64
CA ALA A 175 4.02 -0.66 -18.96
C ALA A 175 4.18 -2.18 -18.79
N ASN A 176 4.75 -2.87 -19.76
CA ASN A 176 5.02 -4.31 -19.70
C ASN A 176 6.00 -4.65 -18.56
N THR A 177 7.03 -3.83 -18.33
CA THR A 177 7.98 -4.07 -17.22
C THR A 177 7.27 -4.15 -15.86
N ARG A 178 6.24 -3.32 -15.62
CA ARG A 178 5.45 -3.37 -14.38
C ARG A 178 4.66 -4.68 -14.26
N VAL A 179 4.04 -5.12 -15.35
CA VAL A 179 3.30 -6.40 -15.41
C VAL A 179 4.26 -7.57 -15.21
N ASP A 180 5.41 -7.55 -15.88
CA ASP A 180 6.43 -8.59 -15.82
C ASP A 180 6.97 -8.71 -14.40
N LEU A 181 7.31 -7.61 -13.73
CA LEU A 181 7.78 -7.62 -12.34
C LEU A 181 6.76 -8.27 -11.39
N VAL A 182 5.51 -7.85 -11.42
CA VAL A 182 4.46 -8.42 -10.56
C VAL A 182 4.22 -9.90 -10.87
N THR A 183 4.24 -10.27 -12.15
CA THR A 183 4.06 -11.66 -12.60
C THR A 183 5.24 -12.53 -12.15
N MET A 184 6.48 -12.04 -12.27
CA MET A 184 7.67 -12.76 -11.83
C MET A 184 7.72 -12.92 -10.31
N VAL A 185 7.37 -11.88 -9.54
CA VAL A 185 7.34 -11.96 -8.07
C VAL A 185 6.34 -13.01 -7.61
N THR A 186 5.11 -12.97 -8.12
CA THR A 186 4.08 -13.96 -7.75
C THR A 186 4.39 -15.36 -8.29
N SER A 187 5.05 -15.49 -9.43
CA SER A 187 5.48 -16.79 -9.96
C SER A 187 6.60 -17.40 -9.11
N LYS A 188 7.57 -16.58 -8.70
CA LYS A 188 8.76 -17.01 -7.98
C LYS A 188 8.47 -17.33 -6.51
N ASN A 189 7.68 -16.49 -5.84
CA ASN A 189 7.46 -16.57 -4.40
C ASN A 189 6.05 -17.08 -4.04
N GLY A 190 5.15 -17.22 -5.03
CA GLY A 190 3.74 -17.51 -4.78
C GLY A 190 2.95 -16.30 -4.28
N GLY A 191 1.71 -16.53 -3.87
CA GLY A 191 0.84 -15.55 -3.21
C GLY A 191 0.06 -14.67 -4.17
N ILE A 192 -0.82 -13.84 -3.60
CA ILE A 192 -1.53 -12.78 -4.30
C ILE A 192 -0.73 -11.49 -4.23
N TYR A 193 -0.72 -10.77 -5.34
CA TYR A 193 -0.19 -9.42 -5.40
C TYR A 193 -1.26 -8.45 -5.94
N LEU A 194 -1.62 -7.46 -5.14
CA LEU A 194 -2.49 -6.34 -5.52
C LEU A 194 -1.62 -5.13 -5.83
N LEU A 195 -1.80 -4.51 -6.99
CA LEU A 195 -1.17 -3.24 -7.31
C LEU A 195 -2.25 -2.20 -7.61
N ALA A 196 -2.19 -1.06 -6.93
CA ALA A 196 -2.98 0.12 -7.22
C ALA A 196 -2.07 1.26 -7.65
N ASN A 197 -2.50 2.07 -8.61
CA ASN A 197 -1.72 3.19 -9.11
C ASN A 197 -2.64 4.38 -9.40
N GLN A 198 -2.11 5.58 -9.25
CA GLN A 198 -2.80 6.80 -9.67
C GLN A 198 -3.04 6.78 -11.18
N LYS A 199 -4.12 7.42 -11.65
CA LYS A 199 -4.43 7.53 -13.07
C LYS A 199 -4.93 8.93 -13.42
N GLY A 200 -4.32 9.56 -14.42
CA GLY A 200 -4.64 10.94 -14.83
C GLY A 200 -3.47 11.89 -14.57
N CYS A 201 -3.77 13.20 -14.62
CA CYS A 201 -2.84 14.27 -14.25
C CYS A 201 -3.26 14.80 -12.87
N ASP A 202 -2.31 15.02 -11.96
CA ASP A 202 -2.57 15.55 -10.61
C ASP A 202 -2.13 17.01 -10.43
N GLY A 203 -1.90 17.72 -11.53
CA GLY A 203 -1.61 19.16 -11.52
C GLY A 203 -0.26 19.56 -12.12
N ASP A 204 0.52 18.61 -12.63
CA ASP A 204 1.82 18.88 -13.23
C ASP A 204 1.97 18.28 -14.66
N ARG A 205 3.21 18.17 -15.14
CA ARG A 205 3.53 17.64 -16.48
C ARG A 205 3.39 16.13 -16.60
N LEU A 206 3.22 15.39 -15.50
CA LEU A 206 3.19 13.94 -15.49
C LEU A 206 1.76 13.43 -15.70
N TYR A 207 1.65 12.31 -16.42
CA TYR A 207 0.42 11.54 -16.52
C TYR A 207 0.65 10.19 -15.85
N TYR A 208 -0.10 9.88 -14.81
CA TYR A 208 -0.09 8.58 -14.15
C TYR A 208 -0.96 7.62 -14.93
N ASP A 209 -0.41 6.45 -15.25
CA ASP A 209 -0.98 5.55 -16.25
C ASP A 209 -1.72 4.35 -15.66
N GLY A 210 -2.11 4.40 -14.38
CA GLY A 210 -2.89 3.34 -13.77
C GLY A 210 -2.24 1.97 -13.94
N CYS A 211 -2.89 1.08 -14.71
CA CYS A 211 -2.52 -0.34 -14.83
C CYS A 211 -2.56 -1.07 -13.48
N ALA A 212 -3.52 -0.71 -12.61
CA ALA A 212 -3.78 -1.46 -11.39
C ALA A 212 -4.02 -2.94 -11.71
N MET A 213 -3.49 -3.87 -10.92
CA MET A 213 -3.57 -5.30 -11.26
C MET A 213 -3.76 -6.19 -10.05
N ILE A 214 -4.34 -7.36 -10.30
CA ILE A 214 -4.41 -8.46 -9.34
C ILE A 214 -3.71 -9.63 -10.01
N ALA A 215 -2.61 -10.09 -9.45
CA ALA A 215 -1.88 -11.26 -9.90
C ALA A 215 -1.82 -12.31 -8.79
N MET A 216 -1.72 -13.58 -9.17
CA MET A 216 -1.53 -14.68 -8.23
C MET A 216 -0.75 -15.79 -8.92
N ASN A 217 0.28 -16.32 -8.25
CA ASN A 217 1.07 -17.46 -8.70
C ASN A 217 1.54 -17.38 -10.17
N GLY A 218 1.97 -16.19 -10.63
CA GLY A 218 2.46 -15.97 -11.99
C GLY A 218 1.38 -15.74 -13.05
N SER A 219 0.12 -15.58 -12.67
CA SER A 219 -0.98 -15.27 -13.57
C SER A 219 -1.67 -13.96 -13.21
N VAL A 220 -2.03 -13.15 -14.21
CA VAL A 220 -2.79 -11.91 -14.02
C VAL A 220 -4.29 -12.23 -14.10
N PHE A 221 -5.04 -11.85 -13.07
CA PHE A 221 -6.48 -12.09 -12.96
C PHE A 221 -7.33 -10.87 -13.27
N ALA A 222 -6.79 -9.68 -13.02
CA ALA A 222 -7.44 -8.43 -13.37
C ALA A 222 -6.40 -7.38 -13.72
N GLN A 223 -6.70 -6.56 -14.73
CA GLN A 223 -5.87 -5.44 -15.14
C GLN A 223 -6.72 -4.19 -15.37
N GLY A 224 -6.26 -3.08 -14.81
CA GLY A 224 -6.78 -1.73 -14.96
C GLY A 224 -6.48 -1.17 -16.33
N SER A 225 -7.27 -0.20 -16.76
CA SER A 225 -6.96 0.57 -17.96
C SER A 225 -5.67 1.35 -17.75
N GLN A 226 -4.84 1.44 -18.79
CA GLN A 226 -3.68 2.31 -18.77
C GLN A 226 -4.09 3.79 -18.90
N PHE A 227 -5.00 4.06 -19.84
CA PHE A 227 -5.56 5.38 -20.08
C PHE A 227 -7.08 5.26 -20.06
N SER A 228 -7.76 6.13 -19.32
CA SER A 228 -9.21 6.30 -19.41
C SER A 228 -9.60 7.66 -18.85
N LEU A 229 -10.79 8.13 -19.24
CA LEU A 229 -11.39 9.35 -18.70
C LEU A 229 -12.18 9.11 -17.40
N ASP A 230 -12.18 7.89 -16.87
CA ASP A 230 -12.87 7.59 -15.61
C ASP A 230 -12.06 8.15 -14.44
N ASP A 231 -12.67 8.97 -13.58
CA ASP A 231 -11.98 9.44 -12.36
C ASP A 231 -11.69 8.29 -11.39
N VAL A 232 -12.60 7.31 -11.30
CA VAL A 232 -12.47 6.17 -10.39
C VAL A 232 -12.63 4.86 -11.15
N GLN A 233 -11.63 4.00 -11.04
CA GLN A 233 -11.68 2.65 -11.61
C GLN A 233 -11.30 1.60 -10.56
N THR A 234 -12.25 0.72 -10.24
CA THR A 234 -12.03 -0.39 -9.30
C THR A 234 -11.89 -1.73 -10.02
N ARG A 235 -11.00 -2.60 -9.53
CA ARG A 235 -10.88 -4.01 -9.94
C ARG A 235 -11.17 -4.92 -8.75
N LYS A 236 -11.83 -6.05 -9.02
CA LYS A 236 -12.14 -7.09 -8.02
C LYS A 236 -11.82 -8.43 -8.64
N ASN A 237 -11.27 -9.34 -7.84
CA ASN A 237 -11.39 -10.76 -8.10
C ASN A 237 -11.84 -11.47 -6.81
N GLY A 238 -12.71 -12.47 -6.92
CA GLY A 238 -13.07 -13.34 -5.79
C GLY A 238 -12.11 -14.53 -5.79
N LEU A 239 -11.08 -14.49 -4.94
CA LEU A 239 -10.09 -15.56 -4.84
C LEU A 239 -10.34 -16.37 -3.56
N LEU A 240 -10.25 -17.70 -3.69
CA LEU A 240 -10.38 -18.65 -2.58
C LEU A 240 -8.97 -18.99 -2.06
N LEU A 241 -8.72 -18.77 -0.76
CA LEU A 241 -7.46 -19.11 -0.06
C LEU A 241 -6.95 -20.55 -0.30
N PRO A 242 -7.79 -21.59 -0.44
CA PRO A 242 -7.32 -22.94 -0.78
C PRO A 242 -6.58 -23.07 -2.12
N GLN A 243 -6.73 -22.11 -3.05
CA GLN A 243 -5.95 -22.08 -4.30
C GLN A 243 -4.52 -21.54 -4.10
N MET A 244 -4.21 -21.11 -2.89
CA MET A 244 -2.96 -20.44 -2.51
C MET A 244 -1.99 -21.34 -1.74
N GLU A 245 -2.26 -22.66 -1.59
CA GLU A 245 -1.25 -23.56 -1.01
C GLU A 245 0.07 -23.36 -1.74
N ILE A 246 0.97 -22.66 -1.06
CA ILE A 246 2.30 -22.29 -1.55
C ILE A 246 2.93 -23.62 -1.92
N ASN A 247 3.41 -23.71 -3.16
CA ASN A 247 4.01 -24.91 -3.74
C ASN A 247 4.79 -25.67 -2.65
N PRO A 248 4.42 -26.93 -2.32
CA PRO A 248 4.95 -27.65 -1.14
C PRO A 248 6.47 -27.84 -1.15
N LYS A 249 7.14 -27.43 -2.23
CA LYS A 249 8.60 -27.33 -2.34
C LYS A 249 9.23 -26.18 -1.53
N CYS A 250 8.46 -25.22 -1.00
CA CYS A 250 9.00 -24.04 -0.29
C CYS A 250 8.73 -24.02 1.23
N THR A 251 7.97 -24.96 1.80
CA THR A 251 7.65 -24.95 3.23
C THR A 251 8.23 -26.17 3.94
N ASN A 252 9.33 -25.98 4.66
CA ASN A 252 9.85 -26.91 5.66
C ASN A 252 9.43 -26.48 7.07
N THR A 253 8.15 -26.17 7.26
CA THR A 253 7.60 -25.79 8.56
C THR A 253 6.48 -26.73 8.95
N THR A 254 6.80 -27.64 9.88
CA THR A 254 5.82 -28.39 10.67
C THR A 254 4.89 -27.40 11.37
N LYS A 255 3.63 -27.33 10.94
CA LYS A 255 2.55 -26.73 11.73
C LYS A 255 2.36 -27.59 12.99
N SER A 256 2.89 -27.13 14.13
CA SER A 256 2.51 -27.65 15.44
C SER A 256 1.14 -27.07 15.78
N ASN A 257 0.14 -27.94 15.88
CA ASN A 257 -1.20 -27.59 16.34
C ASN A 257 -1.15 -27.18 17.82
N PHE A 258 -1.61 -25.97 18.12
CA PHE A 258 -2.18 -25.58 19.41
C PHE A 258 -3.42 -24.74 19.16
#